data_AF-A0A8J3M3N8-F1
#
_entry.id   AF-A0A8J3M3N8-F1
#
_cell.length_a   1.000
_cell.length_b   1.000
_cell.length_c   1.000
_cell.angle_alpha   90.00
_cell.angle_beta   90.00
_cell.angle_gamma   90.00
#
_symmetry.space_group_name_H-M   'P 1'
#
loop_
_entity.id
_entity.type
_entity.pdbx_description
1 polymer ?
#
loop_
_entity_poly.entity_id
_entity_poly.type
_entity_poly.pdbx_seq_one_letter_code
_entity_poly.pdbx_strand_id
1 'polypeptide(L)' 'MSGPFAAAIRERALLAWAALEEARREEDVEGLIVAEGEWEDVVRLARAHGVQIGDDEAGPGEGTVR' A
#
# COMPACT_ATOMS: atom_id res chain seq x y z
N MET A 1 -5.53 15.07 5.38
CA MET A 1 -6.31 15.01 4.13
C MET A 1 -7.58 14.20 4.40
N SER A 2 -8.72 14.59 3.82
CA SER A 2 -10.10 14.21 4.19
C SER A 2 -10.41 12.70 4.23
N GLY A 3 -11.25 12.29 5.19
CA GLY A 3 -11.61 10.91 5.51
C GLY A 3 -11.95 9.97 4.33
N PRO A 4 -12.74 10.38 3.32
CA PRO A 4 -13.18 9.48 2.24
C PRO A 4 -12.09 9.13 1.21
N PHE A 5 -11.29 10.10 0.76
CA PHE A 5 -10.23 9.87 -0.23
C PHE A 5 -9.11 8.98 0.33
N ALA A 6 -8.69 9.27 1.56
CA ALA A 6 -7.70 8.43 2.25
C ALA A 6 -8.24 7.02 2.53
N ALA A 7 -9.55 6.87 2.80
CA ALA A 7 -10.18 5.57 2.93
C ALA A 7 -10.18 4.79 1.61
N ALA A 8 -10.49 5.43 0.49
CA ALA A 8 -10.45 4.80 -0.83
C ALA A 8 -9.03 4.35 -1.23
N ILE A 9 -8.00 5.14 -0.91
CA ILE A 9 -6.59 4.73 -1.13
C ILE A 9 -6.25 3.50 -0.29
N ARG A 10 -6.63 3.47 1.00
CA ARG A 10 -6.38 2.30 1.87
C ARG A 10 -7.14 1.06 1.39
N GLU A 11 -8.38 1.21 0.97
CA GLU A 11 -9.17 0.12 0.41
C GLU A 11 -8.51 -0.45 -0.84
N ARG A 12 -8.08 0.42 -1.76
CA ARG A 12 -7.35 -0.01 -2.96
C ARG A 12 -6.02 -0.71 -2.62
N ALA A 13 -5.32 -0.25 -1.59
CA ALA A 13 -4.10 -0.90 -1.11
C ALA A 13 -4.37 -2.32 -0.58
N LEU A 14 -5.43 -2.50 0.22
CA LEU A 14 -5.84 -3.81 0.71
C LEU A 14 -6.21 -4.77 -0.42
N LEU A 15 -6.93 -4.28 -1.44
CA LEU A 15 -7.31 -5.09 -2.60
C LEU A 15 -6.09 -5.51 -3.44
N ALA A 16 -5.17 -4.59 -3.71
CA ALA A 16 -3.93 -4.89 -4.43
C ALA A 16 -3.06 -5.90 -3.68
N TRP A 17 -2.97 -5.77 -2.35
CA TRP A 17 -2.26 -6.73 -1.51
C TRP A 17 -2.91 -8.12 -1.52
N ALA A 18 -4.24 -8.19 -1.42
CA ALA A 18 -4.95 -9.46 -1.51
C ALA A 18 -4.76 -10.13 -2.87
N ALA A 19 -4.77 -9.36 -3.96
CA ALA A 19 -4.51 -9.88 -5.30
C ALA A 19 -3.07 -10.42 -5.45
N LEU A 20 -2.08 -9.76 -4.83
CA LEU A 20 -0.70 -10.25 -4.79
C LEU A 20 -0.60 -11.59 -4.06
N GLU A 21 -1.25 -11.72 -2.89
CA GLU A 21 -1.27 -12.97 -2.14
C GLU A 21 -1.99 -14.09 -2.89
N GLU A 22 -3.07 -13.77 -3.60
CA GLU A 22 -3.80 -14.70 -4.45
C GLU A 22 -2.92 -15.21 -5.59
N ALA A 23 -2.38 -14.30 -6.40
CA ALA A 23 -1.54 -14.65 -7.54
C ALA A 23 -0.31 -15.48 -7.14
N ARG A 24 0.30 -15.17 -5.97
CA ARG A 24 1.39 -15.98 -5.42
C ARG A 24 0.95 -17.39 -5.06
N ARG A 25 -0.25 -17.56 -4.50
CA ARG A 25 -0.77 -18.86 -4.09
C ARG A 25 -1.14 -19.73 -5.28
N GLU A 26 -1.66 -19.10 -6.33
CA GLU A 26 -2.08 -19.78 -7.57
C GLU A 26 -0.92 -20.00 -8.56
N GLU A 27 0.29 -19.51 -8.24
CA GLU A 27 1.43 -19.46 -9.17
C GLU A 27 1.07 -18.75 -10.49
N ASP A 28 0.12 -17.81 -10.42
CA ASP A 28 -0.33 -17.02 -11.55
C ASP A 28 0.66 -15.87 -11.82
N VAL A 29 1.57 -16.12 -12.77
CA VAL A 29 2.60 -15.16 -13.16
C VAL A 29 2.00 -13.90 -13.78
N GLU A 30 0.93 -14.02 -14.58
CA GLU A 30 0.28 -12.85 -15.19
C GLU A 30 -0.46 -12.04 -14.12
N GLY A 31 -1.20 -12.71 -13.24
CA GLY A 31 -1.86 -12.10 -12.09
C GLY A 31 -0.87 -11.39 -11.16
N LEU A 32 0.33 -11.96 -10.96
CA LEU A 32 1.37 -11.34 -10.13
C LEU A 32 1.84 -10.02 -10.73
N ILE A 33 2.15 -9.99 -12.04
CA ILE A 33 2.59 -8.78 -12.74
C ILE A 33 1.54 -7.66 -12.63
N VAL A 34 0.27 -8.01 -12.82
CA VAL A 34 -0.84 -7.03 -12.72
C VAL A 34 -0.97 -6.52 -11.28
N ALA A 35 -0.98 -7.41 -10.30
CA ALA A 35 -1.14 -7.04 -8.90
C ALA A 35 0.05 -6.23 -8.36
N GLU A 36 1.28 -6.51 -8.83
CA GLU A 36 2.47 -5.71 -8.51
C GLU A 36 2.34 -4.27 -9.05
N GLY A 37 1.91 -4.10 -10.30
CA GLY A 37 1.66 -2.77 -10.87
C GLY A 37 0.61 -1.98 -10.10
N GLU A 38 -0.51 -2.61 -9.74
CA GLU A 38 -1.56 -1.96 -8.94
C GLU A 38 -1.08 -1.57 -7.54
N TRP A 39 -0.22 -2.39 -6.92
CA TRP A 39 0.39 -2.08 -5.63
C TRP A 39 1.37 -0.91 -5.72
N GLU A 40 2.22 -0.87 -6.74
CA GLU A 40 3.14 0.26 -6.97
C GLU A 40 2.38 1.57 -7.19
N ASP A 41 1.30 1.52 -7.97
CA ASP A 41 0.46 2.68 -8.27
C ASP A 41 -0.23 3.24 -7.03
N VAL A 42 -0.80 2.37 -6.18
CA VAL A 42 -1.46 2.82 -4.96
C VAL A 42 -0.46 3.34 -3.92
N VAL A 43 0.74 2.76 -3.81
CA VAL A 43 1.85 3.28 -2.98
C VAL A 43 2.29 4.66 -3.45
N ARG A 44 2.46 4.84 -4.77
CA ARG A 44 2.83 6.13 -5.35
C ARG A 44 1.76 7.18 -5.09
N LEU A 45 0.49 6.84 -5.26
CA LEU A 45 -0.63 7.74 -4.99
C LEU A 45 -0.72 8.10 -3.50
N ALA A 46 -0.59 7.10 -2.61
CA ALA A 46 -0.62 7.30 -1.18
C ALA A 46 0.47 8.28 -0.72
N ARG A 47 1.71 8.08 -1.18
CA ARG A 47 2.84 8.99 -0.91
C ARG A 47 2.60 10.40 -1.42
N ALA A 48 2.11 10.54 -2.65
CA ALA A 48 1.82 11.85 -3.24
C ALA A 48 0.78 12.66 -2.44
N HIS A 49 -0.11 11.97 -1.73
CA HIS A 49 -1.19 12.59 -0.95
C HIS A 49 -0.98 12.53 0.57
N GLY A 50 0.19 12.05 1.04
CA GLY A 50 0.47 11.89 2.46
C GLY A 50 -0.48 10.94 3.19
N VAL A 51 -0.96 9.91 2.48
CA VAL A 51 -1.77 8.83 3.06
C VAL A 51 -0.83 7.69 3.43
N GLN A 52 -0.86 7.27 4.70
CA GLN A 52 -0.16 6.07 5.14
C GLN A 52 -0.94 4.83 4.72
N ILE A 53 -0.25 3.88 4.10
CA ILE A 53 -0.74 2.54 3.76
C ILE A 53 0.35 1.52 4.14
N GLY A 54 -0.02 0.41 4.77
CA GLY A 54 0.93 -0.56 5.34
C GLY A 54 1.55 -0.13 6.68
N ASP A 55 2.38 -1.00 7.26
CA ASP A 55 3.04 -0.85 8.57
C ASP A 55 4.22 0.15 8.56
N ASP A 56 4.04 1.33 7.96
CA ASP A 56 4.93 2.48 8.19
C ASP A 56 4.56 3.21 9.51
N GLU A 57 4.30 2.45 10.59
CA GLU A 57 4.26 2.95 11.97
C GLU A 57 5.67 3.00 12.61
N ALA A 58 6.74 2.76 11.84
CA ALA A 58 8.12 2.97 12.27
C ALA A 58 8.73 4.22 11.62
N GLY A 59 8.13 5.39 11.85
CA GLY A 59 8.86 6.65 11.70
C GLY A 59 10.05 6.67 12.69
N PRO A 60 11.22 7.21 12.32
CA PRO A 60 12.36 7.26 13.23
C PRO A 60 11.94 8.02 14.49
N GLY A 61 11.99 7.33 15.63
CA GLY A 61 11.87 7.95 16.92
C GLY A 61 12.79 9.16 16.96
N GLU A 62 12.19 10.33 17.15
CA GLU A 62 12.90 11.55 17.43
C GLU A 62 13.96 11.27 18.49
N GLY A 63 15.22 11.57 18.14
CA GLY A 63 16.27 11.69 19.13
C GLY A 63 15.82 12.67 20.21
N THR A 64 15.40 12.14 21.35
CA THR A 64 15.41 12.91 22.59
C THR A 64 16.82 12.79 23.13
N VAL A 65 17.60 13.83 22.86
CA VAL A 65 18.76 14.21 23.66
C VAL A 65 18.33 14.22 25.13
N ARG A 66 18.92 13.33 25.93
CA ARG A 66 19.32 13.64 27.31
C ARG A 66 20.39 12.69 27.81
#